data_AF-A0A9W5V7T9-F1
#
_entry.id   AF-A0A9W5V7T9-F1
#
_cell.length_a   1.000
_cell.length_b   1.000
_cell.length_c   1.000
_cell.angle_alpha   90.00
_cell.angle_beta   90.00
_cell.angle_gamma   90.00
#
_symmetry.space_group_name_H-M   'P 1'
#
loop_
_entity.id
_entity.type
_entity.pdbx_description
1 polymer ?
#
loop_
_entity_poly.entity_id
_entity_poly.type
_entity_poly.pdbx_seq_one_letter_code
_entity_poly.pdbx_strand_id
1 'polypeptide(L)'
;MTHQKVKACEGKGAIPMSKKNAEKVRNILNGNNFKNKEELVAITERWANRDFSKILEEHNYFIKLQGGKIGEATVMDKVDEQVFCLNTFG
;
A
#
# COMPACT_ATOMS: atom_id res chain seq x y z
N MET A 1 4.62 1.59 -7.40
CA MET A 1 5.08 2.09 -6.09
C MET A 1 5.59 0.92 -5.28
N THR A 2 6.68 1.03 -4.56
CA THR A 2 7.13 -0.03 -3.65
C THR A 2 6.71 0.36 -2.23
N HIS A 3 6.06 -0.55 -1.50
CA HIS A 3 5.92 -0.44 -0.04
C HIS A 3 6.28 -1.77 0.58
N GLN A 4 6.70 -1.75 1.84
CA GLN A 4 7.36 -2.83 2.61
C GLN A 4 6.73 -4.24 2.58
N LYS A 5 5.55 -4.41 1.97
CA LYS A 5 4.81 -5.66 1.87
C LYS A 5 4.82 -6.29 0.47
N VAL A 6 5.20 -5.53 -0.56
CA VAL A 6 5.12 -5.95 -1.96
C VAL A 6 6.39 -5.50 -2.68
N LYS A 7 7.03 -6.43 -3.38
CA LYS A 7 8.13 -6.17 -4.30
C LYS A 7 7.54 -5.76 -5.64
N ALA A 8 7.55 -4.47 -5.96
CA ALA A 8 7.22 -3.98 -7.29
C ALA A 8 8.52 -3.77 -8.08
N CYS A 9 8.56 -4.20 -9.35
CA CYS A 9 9.76 -4.12 -10.19
C CYS A 9 10.31 -2.69 -10.31
N GLU A 10 9.46 -1.66 -10.29
CA GLU A 10 9.88 -0.27 -10.37
C GLU A 10 9.02 0.64 -9.46
N GLY A 11 9.65 1.31 -8.50
CA GLY A 11 9.01 2.28 -7.63
C GLY A 11 9.99 3.33 -7.14
N LYS A 12 9.65 4.62 -7.33
CA LYS A 12 10.41 5.74 -6.76
C LYS A 12 9.86 6.07 -5.37
N GLY A 13 10.61 5.71 -4.34
CA GLY A 13 10.30 6.01 -2.93
C GLY A 13 9.30 5.03 -2.29
N ALA A 14 9.31 5.02 -0.95
CA ALA A 14 8.38 4.24 -0.15
C ALA A 14 7.93 5.07 1.05
N ILE A 15 6.68 4.87 1.47
CA ILE A 15 6.14 5.42 2.74
C ILE A 15 5.88 4.23 3.64
N PRO A 16 6.31 4.26 4.93
CA PRO A 16 6.03 3.17 5.85
C PRO A 16 4.53 2.92 5.95
N MET A 17 4.12 1.65 5.83
CA MET A 17 2.73 1.23 6.08
C MET A 17 2.46 1.12 7.58
N SER A 18 2.67 2.24 8.27
CA SER A 18 2.35 2.39 9.69
C SER A 18 0.87 2.68 9.87
N LYS A 19 0.30 2.26 11.00
CA LYS A 19 -1.07 2.60 11.41
C LYS A 19 -1.33 4.11 11.32
N LYS A 20 -0.38 4.93 11.79
CA LYS A 20 -0.45 6.40 11.73
C LYS A 20 -0.60 6.92 10.29
N ASN A 21 0.12 6.34 9.33
CA ASN A 21 0.01 6.74 7.93
C ASN A 21 -1.32 6.27 7.31
N ALA A 22 -1.77 5.05 7.62
CA ALA A 22 -3.07 4.56 7.16
C ALA A 22 -4.23 5.43 7.68
N GLU A 23 -4.22 5.80 8.96
CA GLU A 23 -5.22 6.70 9.57
C GLU A 23 -5.22 8.08 8.93
N LYS A 24 -4.04 8.65 8.62
CA LYS A 24 -3.94 9.93 7.91
C LYS A 24 -4.61 9.86 6.54
N VAL A 25 -4.34 8.82 5.75
CA VAL A 25 -4.96 8.65 4.43
C VAL A 25 -6.47 8.48 4.59
N ARG A 26 -6.94 7.66 5.53
CA ARG A 26 -8.37 7.50 5.83
C ARG A 26 -9.06 8.82 6.15
N ASN A 27 -8.43 9.67 6.95
CA ASN A 27 -8.99 10.99 7.31
C ASN A 27 -9.11 11.91 6.08
N ILE A 28 -8.11 11.89 5.19
CA ILE A 28 -8.15 12.64 3.93
C ILE A 28 -9.30 12.13 3.04
N LEU A 29 -9.45 10.80 2.91
CA LEU A 29 -10.52 10.19 2.12
C LEU A 29 -11.90 10.55 2.67
N ASN A 30 -12.06 10.55 4.00
CA ASN A 30 -13.33 10.90 4.64
C ASN A 30 -13.71 12.37 4.42
N GLY A 31 -12.74 13.28 4.45
CA GLY A 31 -12.94 14.72 4.29
C GLY A 31 -13.13 15.21 2.84
N ASN A 32 -12.96 14.35 1.84
CA ASN A 32 -13.04 14.73 0.42
C ASN A 32 -13.97 13.79 -0.35
N ASN A 33 -14.33 14.17 -1.58
CA ASN A 33 -15.10 13.32 -2.49
C ASN A 33 -14.20 12.78 -3.60
N PHE A 34 -13.96 11.47 -3.57
CA PHE A 34 -13.14 10.76 -4.56
C PHE A 34 -14.01 9.79 -5.35
N LYS A 35 -13.70 9.59 -6.64
CA LYS A 35 -14.44 8.67 -7.52
C LYS A 35 -14.57 7.25 -6.96
N ASN A 36 -13.54 6.76 -6.26
CA ASN A 36 -13.48 5.43 -5.66
C ASN A 36 -13.50 5.47 -4.12
N LYS A 37 -14.13 6.48 -3.51
CA LYS A 37 -14.03 6.75 -2.07
C LYS A 37 -14.31 5.53 -1.19
N GLU A 38 -15.41 4.81 -1.44
CA GLU A 38 -15.82 3.67 -0.60
C GLU A 38 -14.77 2.56 -0.59
N GLU A 39 -14.24 2.20 -1.78
CA GLU A 39 -13.19 1.20 -1.94
C GLU A 39 -11.90 1.64 -1.23
N LEU A 40 -11.50 2.92 -1.40
CA LEU A 40 -10.31 3.48 -0.78
C LEU A 40 -10.42 3.53 0.75
N VAL A 41 -11.60 3.87 1.29
CA VAL A 41 -11.85 3.87 2.74
C VAL A 41 -11.74 2.45 3.29
N ALA A 42 -12.34 1.45 2.63
CA ALA A 42 -12.25 0.05 3.06
C ALA A 42 -10.81 -0.48 3.07
N ILE A 43 -9.99 -0.10 2.08
CA ILE A 43 -8.56 -0.44 2.01
C ILE A 43 -7.80 0.19 3.18
N THR A 44 -7.97 1.50 3.41
CA THR A 44 -7.25 2.20 4.48
C THR A 44 -7.65 1.75 5.89
N GLU A 45 -8.89 1.29 6.07
CA GLU A 45 -9.34 0.70 7.33
C GLU A 45 -8.65 -0.63 7.65
N ARG A 46 -8.48 -1.52 6.66
CA ARG A 46 -7.68 -2.75 6.82
C ARG A 46 -6.24 -2.43 7.21
N TRP A 47 -5.61 -1.48 6.52
CA TRP A 47 -4.25 -1.06 6.83
C TRP A 47 -4.11 -0.49 8.25
N ALA A 48 -5.09 0.31 8.70
CA ALA A 48 -5.10 0.86 10.06
C ALA A 48 -5.24 -0.25 11.12
N ASN A 49 -5.96 -1.32 10.80
CA ASN A 49 -6.10 -2.51 11.63
C ASN A 49 -4.92 -3.50 11.52
N ARG A 50 -3.86 -3.14 10.79
CA ARG A 50 -2.70 -4.01 10.48
C ARG A 50 -3.07 -5.30 9.74
N ASP A 51 -4.22 -5.29 9.06
CA ASP A 51 -4.61 -6.35 8.14
C ASP A 51 -3.98 -6.09 6.77
N PHE A 52 -2.99 -6.92 6.44
CA PHE A 52 -2.29 -6.89 5.15
C PHE A 52 -2.57 -8.16 4.33
N SER A 53 -3.61 -8.91 4.68
CA SER A 53 -3.97 -10.16 4.00
C SER A 53 -4.25 -9.97 2.50
N LYS A 54 -4.75 -8.79 2.12
CA LYS A 54 -5.09 -8.42 0.73
C LYS A 54 -4.11 -7.47 0.08
N ILE A 55 -2.94 -7.26 0.68
CA ILE A 55 -2.05 -6.17 0.28
C ILE A 55 -1.59 -6.26 -1.18
N LEU A 56 -1.43 -7.48 -1.72
CA LEU A 56 -1.10 -7.68 -3.12
C LEU A 56 -2.27 -7.31 -4.05
N GLU A 57 -3.49 -7.71 -3.70
CA GLU A 57 -4.69 -7.38 -4.48
C GLU A 57 -4.92 -5.87 -4.50
N GLU A 58 -4.75 -5.21 -3.35
CA GLU A 58 -4.88 -3.77 -3.18
C GLU A 58 -3.79 -3.03 -3.96
N HIS A 59 -2.56 -3.53 -3.95
CA HIS A 59 -1.47 -3.01 -4.77
C HIS A 59 -1.82 -3.06 -6.26
N ASN A 60 -2.27 -4.22 -6.73
CA ASN A 60 -2.65 -4.43 -8.12
C ASN A 60 -3.88 -3.59 -8.51
N TYR A 61 -4.81 -3.34 -7.59
CA TYR A 61 -5.93 -2.44 -7.80
C TYR A 61 -5.45 -1.01 -8.10
N PHE A 62 -4.48 -0.47 -7.35
CA PHE A 62 -3.91 0.85 -7.62
C PHE A 62 -3.15 0.92 -8.95
N ILE A 63 -2.40 -0.13 -9.30
CA ILE A 63 -1.72 -0.21 -10.61
C ILE A 63 -2.76 -0.13 -11.74
N LYS A 64 -3.86 -0.90 -11.66
CA LYS A 64 -4.93 -0.87 -12.66
C LYS A 64 -5.59 0.51 -12.78
N LEU A 65 -5.86 1.17 -11.65
CA LEU A 65 -6.43 2.52 -11.66
C LEU A 65 -5.54 3.54 -12.39
N GLN A 66 -4.23 3.33 -12.38
CA GLN A 66 -3.25 4.18 -13.07
C GLN A 66 -2.95 3.72 -14.50
N GLY A 67 -3.65 2.70 -15.01
CA GLY A 67 -3.44 2.15 -16.36
C GLY A 67 -2.21 1.25 -16.50
N GLY A 68 -1.61 0.79 -15.39
CA GLY A 68 -0.47 -0.13 -15.40
C GLY A 68 -0.85 -1.60 -15.61
N LYS A 69 0.16 -2.48 -15.73
CA LYS A 69 -0.02 -3.93 -15.97
C LYS A 69 0.08 -4.75 -14.69
N ILE A 70 -0.78 -5.76 -14.58
CA ILE A 70 -0.76 -6.75 -13.49
C ILE A 70 0.43 -7.70 -13.72
N GLY A 71 1.19 -8.00 -12.66
CA GLY A 71 2.29 -8.98 -12.70
C GLY A 71 3.66 -8.42 -12.31
N GLU A 72 3.80 -7.10 -12.14
CA GLU A 72 5.04 -6.47 -11.68
C GLU A 72 5.23 -6.54 -10.15
N ALA A 73 4.22 -7.03 -9.43
CA ALA A 73 4.16 -7.04 -7.98
C ALA A 73 4.05 -8.46 -7.42
N THR A 74 4.92 -8.80 -6.47
CA THR A 74 4.85 -10.05 -5.68
C THR A 74 4.91 -9.76 -4.18
N VAL A 75 4.33 -10.62 -3.35
CA VAL A 75 4.41 -10.48 -1.88
C VAL A 75 5.87 -10.64 -1.45
N MET A 76 6.35 -9.72 -0.63
CA MET A 76 7.68 -9.78 -0.04
C MET A 76 7.66 -10.75 1.14
N ASP A 77 8.68 -11.60 1.28
CA ASP A 77 8.82 -12.42 2.48
C ASP A 77 9.23 -11.57 3.69
N LYS A 78 9.17 -12.16 4.90
CA LYS A 78 9.44 -11.42 6.14
C LYS A 78 10.88 -10.95 6.26
N VAL A 79 11.85 -11.67 5.68
CA VAL A 79 13.27 -11.33 5.79
C VAL A 79 13.57 -10.16 4.86
N ASP A 80 13.12 -10.26 3.61
CA ASP A 80 13.22 -9.19 2.63
C ASP A 80 12.47 -7.93 3.11
N GLU A 81 11.31 -8.08 3.76
CA GLU A 81 10.58 -6.95 4.35
C GLU A 81 11.41 -6.24 5.41
N GLN A 82 12.05 -6.97 6.32
CA GLN A 82 12.88 -6.37 7.37
C GLN A 82 14.09 -5.64 6.78
N VAL A 83 14.78 -6.26 5.82
CA VAL A 83 15.91 -5.66 5.10
C VAL A 83 15.46 -4.40 4.36
N PHE A 84 14.31 -4.45 3.68
CA PHE A 84 13.75 -3.29 3.00
C PHE A 84 13.43 -2.15 3.98
N CYS A 85 12.81 -2.47 5.12
CA CYS A 85 12.48 -1.48 6.14
C CYS A 85 13.74 -0.80 6.69
N LEU A 86 14.77 -1.57 7.05
CA LEU A 86 16.04 -1.05 7.56
C LEU A 86 16.72 -0.14 6.53
N ASN A 87 16.83 -0.61 5.29
CA ASN A 87 17.52 0.15 4.23
C ASN A 87 16.77 1.41 3.78
N THR A 88 15.44 1.42 3.91
CA THR A 88 14.60 2.50 3.34
C THR A 88 14.14 3.51 4.39
N PHE A 89 13.95 3.09 5.65
CA PHE A 89 13.32 3.91 6.68
C PHE A 89 14.21 4.23 7.89
N GLY A 90 15.36 3.55 8.05
CA GLY A 90 16.28 3.74 9.19
C GLY A 90 15.90 2.89 10.39
#